data_AF-A0A9N7KTY2-F1
#
_entry.id   AF-A0A9N7KTY2-F1
#
_cell.length_a   1.000
_cell.length_b   1.000
_cell.length_c   1.000
_cell.angle_alpha   90.00
_cell.angle_beta   90.00
_cell.angle_gamma   90.00
#
_symmetry.space_group_name_H-M   'P 1'
#
loop_
_entity.id
_entity.type
_entity.pdbx_description
1 polymer ?
#
loop_
_entity_poly.entity_id
_entity_poly.type
_entity_poly.pdbx_seq_one_letter_code
_entity_poly.pdbx_strand_id
1 'polypeptide(L)'
;MTGALIERLPADAQHWGSARKFVNIFLRNCAYNRFMCEAYRLDRVEAWMEVPLDSHVAAGLKHDALEANLDLTLPRWKTVIGLTPELSDSWQRVAHAIAQRGGIHRVHLDVRYWNGAHLQLQARH
;
A
#
# COMPACT_ATOMS: atom_id res chain seq x y z
N MET A 1 -0.76 4.39 -17.11
CA MET A 1 -0.51 3.55 -18.30
C MET A 1 -1.50 2.37 -18.34
N THR A 2 -2.81 2.62 -18.24
CA THR A 2 -3.82 1.54 -18.01
C THR A 2 -5.19 1.78 -18.68
N GLY A 3 -5.53 3.00 -19.11
CA GLY A 3 -6.86 3.29 -19.70
C GLY A 3 -7.19 2.46 -20.94
N ALA A 4 -6.27 2.39 -21.90
CA ALA A 4 -6.47 1.65 -23.15
C ALA A 4 -6.65 0.12 -22.97
N LEU A 5 -6.15 -0.46 -21.87
CA LEU A 5 -6.36 -1.88 -21.57
C LEU A 5 -7.72 -2.12 -20.91
N ILE A 6 -8.15 -1.18 -20.06
CA ILE A 6 -9.45 -1.22 -19.38
C ILE A 6 -10.58 -1.06 -20.39
N GLU A 7 -10.43 -0.15 -21.35
CA GLU A 7 -11.39 0.09 -22.44
C GLU A 7 -11.63 -1.14 -23.32
N ARG A 8 -10.70 -2.11 -23.31
CA ARG A 8 -10.82 -3.38 -24.03
C ARG A 8 -11.50 -4.49 -23.24
N LEU A 9 -11.78 -4.28 -21.96
CA LEU A 9 -12.52 -5.24 -21.15
C LEU A 9 -14.04 -5.11 -21.38
N PRO A 10 -14.81 -6.20 -21.21
CA PRO A 10 -16.26 -6.15 -21.13
C PRO A 10 -16.74 -5.05 -20.18
N ALA A 11 -17.87 -4.40 -20.48
CA ALA A 11 -18.33 -3.20 -19.75
C ALA A 11 -18.47 -3.42 -18.22
N ASP A 12 -18.88 -4.62 -17.81
CA ASP A 12 -18.99 -5.08 -16.43
C ASP A 12 -17.63 -5.40 -15.77
N ALA A 13 -16.57 -5.53 -16.55
CA ALA A 13 -15.21 -5.83 -16.10
C ALA A 13 -14.25 -4.63 -16.18
N GLN A 14 -14.72 -3.43 -16.54
CA GLN A 14 -13.92 -2.21 -16.61
C GLN A 14 -13.57 -1.61 -15.22
N HIS A 15 -13.38 -2.49 -14.22
CA HIS A 15 -13.11 -2.15 -12.82
C HIS A 15 -11.69 -2.55 -12.40
N TRP A 16 -10.69 -1.96 -13.06
CA TRP A 16 -9.27 -2.22 -12.75
C TRP A 16 -8.91 -1.96 -11.29
N GLY A 17 -9.61 -1.04 -10.62
CA GLY A 17 -9.35 -0.71 -9.22
C GLY A 17 -9.36 -1.92 -8.29
N SER A 18 -10.31 -2.84 -8.46
CA SER A 18 -10.41 -4.06 -7.66
C SER A 18 -9.37 -5.10 -8.08
N ALA A 19 -9.24 -5.38 -9.37
CA ALA A 19 -8.27 -6.33 -9.89
C ALA A 19 -6.83 -5.96 -9.49
N ARG A 20 -6.45 -4.67 -9.65
CA ARG A 20 -5.16 -4.12 -9.21
C ARG A 20 -4.90 -4.37 -7.73
N LYS A 21 -5.89 -4.11 -6.86
CA LYS A 21 -5.77 -4.35 -5.40
C LYS A 21 -5.52 -5.82 -5.09
N PHE A 22 -6.28 -6.73 -5.72
CA PHE A 22 -6.09 -8.17 -5.55
C PHE A 22 -4.73 -8.64 -6.02
N VAL A 23 -4.30 -8.23 -7.23
CA VAL A 23 -2.97 -8.55 -7.76
C VAL A 23 -1.87 -8.02 -6.84
N ASN A 24 -2.02 -6.80 -6.31
CA ASN A 24 -1.04 -6.22 -5.39
C ASN A 24 -0.91 -7.04 -4.10
N ILE A 25 -2.03 -7.45 -3.48
CA ILE A 25 -2.02 -8.28 -2.27
C ILE A 25 -1.42 -9.67 -2.57
N PHE A 26 -1.80 -10.28 -3.70
CA PHE A 26 -1.27 -11.58 -4.12
C PHE A 26 0.25 -11.51 -4.32
N LEU A 27 0.74 -10.54 -5.09
CA LEU A 27 2.17 -10.37 -5.34
C LEU A 27 2.96 -10.08 -4.06
N ARG A 28 2.42 -9.25 -3.16
CA ARG A 28 3.03 -9.00 -1.84
C ARG A 28 3.18 -10.31 -1.05
N ASN A 29 2.13 -11.14 -1.00
CA ASN A 29 2.19 -12.41 -0.27
C ASN A 29 3.20 -13.37 -0.89
N CYS A 30 3.29 -13.41 -2.23
CA CYS A 30 4.31 -14.18 -2.91
C CYS A 30 5.73 -13.65 -2.66
N ALA A 31 5.93 -12.33 -2.65
CA ALA A 31 7.23 -11.71 -2.38
C ALA A 31 7.72 -11.99 -0.94
N TYR A 32 6.79 -12.11 0.01
CA TYR A 32 7.13 -12.47 1.40
C TYR A 32 7.31 -13.96 1.61
N ASN A 33 6.88 -14.80 0.66
CA ASN A 33 7.21 -16.20 0.66
C ASN A 33 8.59 -16.40 0.01
N ARG A 34 9.57 -16.84 0.80
CA ARG A 34 10.96 -17.03 0.34
C ARG A 34 11.06 -17.85 -0.95
N PHE A 35 10.38 -19.00 -1.00
CA PHE A 35 10.49 -19.92 -2.15
C PHE A 35 9.91 -19.31 -3.42
N MET A 36 8.75 -18.63 -3.30
CA MET A 36 8.12 -17.95 -4.44
C MET A 36 8.95 -16.73 -4.88
N CYS A 37 9.45 -15.95 -3.93
CA CYS A 37 10.26 -14.77 -4.21
C CYS A 37 11.56 -15.14 -4.94
N GLU A 38 12.28 -16.16 -4.47
CA GLU A 38 13.50 -16.64 -5.11
C GLU A 38 13.22 -17.24 -6.50
N ALA A 39 12.20 -18.10 -6.62
CA ALA A 39 11.86 -18.76 -7.88
C ALA A 39 11.42 -17.79 -8.99
N TYR A 40 10.67 -16.74 -8.63
CA TYR A 40 10.09 -15.79 -9.58
C TYR A 40 10.74 -14.40 -9.56
N ARG A 41 11.83 -14.21 -8.80
CA ARG A 41 12.57 -12.94 -8.68
C ARG A 41 11.67 -11.75 -8.30
N LEU A 42 10.78 -11.99 -7.33
CA LEU A 42 9.80 -10.98 -6.90
C LEU A 42 10.43 -9.81 -6.13
N ASP A 43 11.69 -9.96 -5.68
CA ASP A 43 12.53 -8.88 -5.16
C ASP A 43 12.55 -7.66 -6.09
N ARG A 44 12.51 -7.90 -7.41
CA ARG A 44 12.63 -6.85 -8.42
C ARG A 44 11.38 -5.99 -8.55
N VAL A 45 10.21 -6.48 -8.10
CA VAL A 45 8.93 -5.78 -8.29
C VAL A 45 8.46 -5.02 -7.05
N GLU A 46 9.18 -5.12 -5.93
CA GLU A 46 8.84 -4.47 -4.66
C GLU A 46 8.72 -2.95 -4.78
N ALA A 47 9.56 -2.32 -5.61
CA ALA A 47 9.49 -0.89 -5.89
C ALA A 47 8.17 -0.44 -6.54
N TRP A 48 7.50 -1.33 -7.29
CA TRP A 48 6.23 -1.03 -7.96
C TRP A 48 5.02 -1.44 -7.14
N MET A 49 5.17 -2.36 -6.19
CA MET A 49 4.07 -2.79 -5.34
C MET A 49 3.59 -1.64 -4.45
N GLU A 50 2.28 -1.58 -4.29
CA GLU A 50 1.58 -0.62 -3.44
C GLU A 50 1.52 -1.12 -2.01
N VAL A 51 1.45 -0.20 -1.05
CA VAL A 51 1.10 -0.60 0.32
C VAL A 51 -0.37 -1.01 0.34
N PRO A 52 -0.73 -2.19 0.90
CA PRO A 52 -2.12 -2.50 1.20
C PRO A 52 -2.69 -1.41 2.10
N LEU A 53 -3.76 -0.78 1.67
CA LEU A 53 -4.30 0.34 2.41
C LEU A 53 -5.44 -0.14 3.32
N ASP A 54 -5.13 -0.25 4.60
CA ASP A 54 -6.07 -0.56 5.68
C ASP A 54 -6.02 0.49 6.80
N SER A 55 -6.74 0.25 7.90
CA SER A 55 -6.80 1.17 9.04
C SER A 55 -5.46 1.32 9.77
N HIS A 56 -4.65 0.26 9.88
CA HIS A 56 -3.35 0.30 10.54
C HIS A 56 -2.34 1.10 9.71
N VAL A 57 -2.30 0.83 8.40
CA VAL A 57 -1.47 1.59 7.46
C VAL A 57 -1.90 3.05 7.41
N ALA A 58 -3.21 3.33 7.36
CA ALA A 58 -3.69 4.72 7.37
C ALA A 58 -3.31 5.46 8.67
N ALA A 59 -3.36 4.80 9.83
CA ALA A 59 -2.94 5.38 11.10
C ALA A 59 -1.42 5.64 11.14
N GLY A 60 -0.62 4.65 10.75
CA GLY A 60 0.84 4.75 10.70
C GLY A 60 1.33 5.83 9.73
N LEU A 61 0.76 5.90 8.52
CA LEU A 61 1.10 6.92 7.54
C LEU A 61 0.77 8.34 8.03
N LYS A 62 -0.36 8.53 8.74
CA LYS A 62 -0.68 9.84 9.33
C LYS A 62 0.32 10.24 10.40
N HIS A 63 0.69 9.29 11.28
CA HIS A 63 1.66 9.53 12.32
C HIS A 63 3.02 9.92 11.74
N ASP A 64 3.56 9.10 10.83
CA ASP A 64 4.86 9.34 10.21
C ASP A 64 4.86 10.62 9.34
N ALA A 65 3.73 10.94 8.69
CA ALA A 65 3.59 12.19 7.94
C ALA A 65 3.65 13.43 8.85
N LEU A 66 3.01 13.38 10.02
CA LEU A 66 3.07 14.43 11.02
C LEU A 66 4.48 14.59 11.60
N GLU A 67 5.13 13.49 11.98
CA GLU A 67 6.51 13.53 12.49
C GLU A 67 7.50 14.05 11.45
N ALA A 68 7.26 13.77 10.16
CA ALA A 68 8.10 14.22 9.07
C ALA A 68 7.79 15.67 8.61
N ASN A 69 6.84 16.37 9.24
CA ASN A 69 6.34 17.69 8.80
C ASN A 69 5.96 17.72 7.31
N LEU A 70 5.39 16.62 6.79
CA LEU A 70 4.91 16.57 5.43
C LEU A 70 3.53 17.23 5.36
N ASP A 71 3.43 18.34 4.60
CA ASP A 71 2.14 18.96 4.31
C ASP A 71 1.38 18.08 3.33
N LEU A 72 0.63 17.15 3.89
CA LEU A 72 -0.18 16.22 3.17
C LEU A 72 -1.58 16.41 3.69
N THR A 73 -2.39 17.13 2.91
CA THR A 73 -3.84 17.16 3.05
C THR A 73 -4.36 15.75 2.79
N LEU A 74 -4.20 14.85 3.77
CA LEU A 74 -4.62 13.47 3.68
C LEU A 74 -6.14 13.46 3.83
N PRO A 75 -6.90 13.23 2.74
CA PRO A 75 -8.34 13.15 2.81
C PRO A 75 -8.79 12.13 3.85
N ARG A 76 -9.85 12.48 4.58
CA ARG A 76 -10.39 11.66 5.65
C ARG A 76 -11.03 10.41 5.06
N TRP A 77 -10.32 9.29 5.12
CA TRP A 77 -10.83 8.01 4.67
C TRP A 77 -11.67 7.34 5.76
N LYS A 78 -12.96 7.11 5.49
CA LYS A 78 -13.92 6.53 6.44
C LYS A 78 -14.11 5.00 6.31
N THR A 79 -14.06 4.42 5.10
CA THR A 79 -14.30 2.96 4.89
C THR A 79 -13.55 2.41 3.69
N VAL A 80 -13.05 1.16 3.77
CA VAL A 80 -12.28 0.47 2.70
C VAL A 80 -13.01 0.45 1.34
N ILE A 81 -14.35 0.43 1.36
CA ILE A 81 -15.21 0.39 0.18
C ILE A 81 -15.23 1.73 -0.58
N GLY A 82 -15.02 2.86 0.12
CA GLY A 82 -15.06 4.20 -0.48
C GLY A 82 -13.74 4.68 -1.09
N LEU A 83 -12.77 3.79 -1.32
CA LEU A 83 -11.46 4.16 -1.83
C LEU A 83 -11.49 4.40 -3.35
N THR A 84 -11.69 5.67 -3.75
CA THR A 84 -11.56 6.09 -5.15
C THR A 84 -10.11 5.99 -5.64
N PRO A 85 -9.86 5.93 -6.96
CA PRO A 85 -8.51 5.95 -7.51
C PRO A 85 -7.67 7.15 -7.05
N GLU A 86 -8.26 8.33 -7.01
CA GLU A 86 -7.59 9.59 -6.62
C GLU A 86 -7.21 9.57 -5.13
N LEU A 87 -8.09 8.97 -4.30
CA LEU A 87 -7.83 8.76 -2.89
C LEU A 87 -6.67 7.78 -2.72
N SER A 88 -6.74 6.62 -3.40
CA SER A 88 -5.66 5.63 -3.41
C SER A 88 -4.32 6.26 -3.80
N ASP A 89 -4.27 7.01 -4.90
CA ASP A 89 -3.05 7.63 -5.41
C ASP A 89 -2.48 8.67 -4.44
N SER A 90 -3.33 9.42 -3.74
CA SER A 90 -2.90 10.35 -2.71
C SER A 90 -2.23 9.61 -1.54
N TRP A 91 -2.85 8.54 -1.05
CA TRP A 91 -2.26 7.71 0.01
C TRP A 91 -0.97 7.00 -0.42
N GLN A 92 -0.92 6.48 -1.64
CA GLN A 92 0.28 5.82 -2.17
C GLN A 92 1.46 6.78 -2.36
N ARG A 93 1.20 8.05 -2.69
CA ARG A 93 2.25 9.10 -2.75
C ARG A 93 2.85 9.37 -1.38
N VAL A 94 2.01 9.46 -0.35
CA VAL A 94 2.47 9.62 1.05
C VAL A 94 3.28 8.41 1.49
N ALA A 95 2.77 7.21 1.25
CA ALA A 95 3.48 5.97 1.54
C ALA A 95 4.85 5.92 0.84
N HIS A 96 4.91 6.34 -0.43
CA HIS A 96 6.18 6.40 -1.14
C HIS A 96 7.17 7.38 -0.49
N ALA A 97 6.74 8.60 -0.14
CA ALA A 97 7.61 9.59 0.51
C ALA A 97 8.15 9.10 1.86
N ILE A 98 7.31 8.46 2.67
CA ILE A 98 7.71 7.90 3.96
C ILE A 98 8.66 6.71 3.77
N ALA A 99 8.37 5.82 2.83
CA ALA A 99 9.20 4.65 2.54
C ALA A 99 10.60 5.06 2.05
N GLN A 100 10.68 6.09 1.18
CA GLN A 100 11.95 6.65 0.70
C GLN A 100 12.81 7.19 1.86
N ARG A 101 12.21 7.89 2.82
CA ARG A 101 12.92 8.37 4.03
C ARG A 101 13.43 7.23 4.90
N GLY A 102 12.71 6.10 4.92
CA GLY A 102 13.10 4.90 5.66
C GLY A 102 14.03 3.95 4.91
N GLY A 103 14.40 4.23 3.65
CA GLY A 103 15.22 3.34 2.83
C GLY A 103 14.57 2.00 2.48
N ILE A 104 13.23 1.94 2.44
CA ILE A 104 12.46 0.72 2.14
C ILE A 104 11.48 0.96 1.00
N HIS A 105 10.96 -0.12 0.41
CA HIS A 105 9.82 -0.03 -0.52
C HIS A 105 8.49 0.15 0.24
N ARG A 106 7.56 0.91 -0.36
CA ARG A 106 6.27 1.26 0.27
C ARG A 106 5.44 0.04 0.66
N VAL A 107 5.54 -1.07 -0.08
CA VAL A 107 4.86 -2.34 0.22
C VAL A 107 5.19 -2.88 1.61
N HIS A 108 6.39 -2.58 2.13
CA HIS A 108 6.85 -3.04 3.45
C HIS A 108 6.34 -2.19 4.62
N LEU A 109 5.79 -0.99 4.36
CA LEU A 109 5.23 -0.16 5.41
C LEU A 109 4.06 -0.85 6.13
N ASP A 110 3.34 -1.71 5.44
CA ASP A 110 2.28 -2.52 6.03
C ASP A 110 2.79 -3.41 7.17
N VAL A 111 3.90 -4.12 6.96
CA VAL A 111 4.53 -4.94 8.01
C VAL A 111 5.03 -4.06 9.15
N ARG A 112 5.64 -2.90 8.84
CA ARG A 112 6.12 -1.95 9.84
C ARG A 112 5.00 -1.47 10.76
N TYR A 113 3.86 -1.08 10.20
CA TYR A 113 2.75 -0.53 10.98
C TYR A 113 1.95 -1.60 11.72
N TRP A 114 1.81 -2.79 11.14
CA TRP A 114 1.16 -3.90 11.81
C TRP A 114 1.98 -4.39 13.03
N ASN A 115 3.31 -4.53 12.86
CA ASN A 115 4.19 -4.92 13.96
C ASN A 115 4.41 -3.80 14.99
N GLY A 116 4.48 -2.54 14.54
CA GLY A 116 4.64 -1.38 15.43
C GLY A 116 3.45 -1.20 16.38
N ALA A 117 2.22 -1.45 15.90
CA ALA A 117 1.03 -1.41 16.75
C ALA A 117 1.05 -2.50 17.84
N HIS A 118 1.49 -3.72 17.51
CA HIS A 118 1.64 -4.80 18.48
C HIS A 118 2.72 -4.50 19.53
N LEU A 119 3.85 -3.91 19.13
CA LEU A 119 4.92 -3.55 20.05
C LEU A 119 4.53 -2.40 21.00
N GLN A 120 3.77 -1.41 20.53
CA GLN A 120 3.26 -0.33 21.38
C GLN A 120 2.20 -0.82 22.39
N LEU A 121 1.43 -1.86 22.07
CA LEU A 121 0.50 -2.50 23.00
C LEU A 121 1.21 -3.31 24.08
N GLN A 122 2.30 -4.00 23.73
CA GLN A 122 3.11 -4.76 24.69
C GLN A 122 3.96 -3.88 25.61
N ALA A 123 4.40 -2.70 25.16
CA ALA A 123 5.15 -1.74 25.98
C ALA A 123 4.29 -0.98 27.03
N ARG A 124 2.98 -1.24 27.09
CA ARG A 124 2.03 -0.64 28.04
C ARG A 124 1.67 -1.52 29.23
N HIS A 125 2.41 -2.61 29.45
CA HIS A 125 2.25 -3.52 30.60
C HIS A 125 3.51 -3.58 31.46
#